data_AF-A0A1H7JET6-F1
#
_entry.id   AF-A0A1H7JET6-F1
#
_cell.length_a   1.000
_cell.length_b   1.000
_cell.length_c   1.000
_cell.angle_alpha   90.00
_cell.angle_beta   90.00
_cell.angle_gamma   90.00
#
_symmetry.space_group_name_H-M   'P 1'
#
loop_
_entity.id
_entity.type
_entity.pdbx_description
1 polymer ?
#
loop_
_entity_poly.entity_id
_entity_poly.type
_entity_poly.pdbx_seq_one_letter_code
_entity_poly.pdbx_strand_id
1 'polypeptide(L)'
;MDFSALVNSLNTIACVLSVERLPDGEMGELRIVAANEKYKKTMPPTYYDGMIYTELFPKERKFEHFVSSAALRNKQIHTYVEAKAIGMWMDQVYIPLASDRDDIGYCIFSYELTKEADPERMGNVTMDTAASVIKSCATFRTSDNFMVAVDEVVREIYEKCDADSVTVLSIDELTHGLKYIGGKTKDVDEAEHAKRIENIPPEVVKTWDKTIEKSNCVIITDEDDMKSLEERNPEWAHSLRDNGAKSICFVPLVQNKITIGYLYVINFDVSRTIEIKELLEHTSFFLAAELANHNLMEKMRELSNMDSLTGVFNRNAMNMRVDAFVSKMELRLRPYGVIFIDLNGLKYVNDKYGHEAGDQMLWSAASIISSVFDTDEIYRAGGDEFTIISINTTEDAFNEKIDKLREKTTYPAEITMSIGSHFSSKGDDIRLAMRNADLAMYKDKEEFYKEHPELKSRKI
;
A
#
# COMPACT_ATOMS: atom_id res chain seq x y z
N MET A 1 -28.09 42.58 -15.19
CA MET A 1 -27.78 41.74 -16.38
C MET A 1 -28.93 40.75 -16.58
N ASP A 2 -29.35 40.42 -17.81
CA ASP A 2 -30.39 39.38 -18.02
C ASP A 2 -29.73 37.99 -17.94
N PHE A 3 -29.67 37.45 -16.73
CA PHE A 3 -29.03 36.16 -16.47
C PHE A 3 -29.76 34.99 -17.14
N SER A 4 -31.08 35.07 -17.29
CA SER A 4 -31.89 34.03 -17.95
C SER A 4 -31.60 33.94 -19.44
N ALA A 5 -31.50 35.09 -20.13
CA ALA A 5 -31.09 35.09 -21.54
C ALA A 5 -29.65 34.56 -21.71
N LEU A 6 -28.75 34.91 -20.79
CA LEU A 6 -27.35 34.47 -20.81
C LEU A 6 -27.24 32.94 -20.72
N VAL A 7 -27.82 32.30 -19.70
CA VAL A 7 -27.67 30.84 -19.53
C VAL A 7 -28.42 30.04 -20.58
N ASN A 8 -29.53 30.56 -21.10
CA ASN A 8 -30.26 29.91 -22.21
C ASN A 8 -29.51 29.99 -23.55
N SER A 9 -28.51 30.87 -23.67
CA SER A 9 -27.62 30.89 -24.85
C SER A 9 -26.56 29.79 -24.83
N LEU A 10 -26.34 29.13 -23.69
CA LEU A 10 -25.35 28.08 -23.52
C LEU A 10 -25.90 26.72 -23.95
N ASN A 11 -25.09 25.96 -24.70
CA ASN A 11 -25.43 24.62 -25.15
C ASN A 11 -25.21 23.55 -24.08
N THR A 12 -24.48 23.83 -23.01
CA THR A 12 -24.21 22.93 -21.88
C THR A 12 -25.31 23.00 -20.82
N ILE A 13 -25.24 22.15 -19.80
CA ILE A 13 -26.08 22.33 -18.61
C ILE A 13 -25.50 23.51 -17.82
N ALA A 14 -26.28 24.56 -17.55
CA ALA A 14 -25.71 25.76 -16.95
C ALA A 14 -26.68 26.57 -16.08
N CYS A 15 -26.12 27.22 -15.07
CA CYS A 15 -26.79 28.22 -14.24
C CYS A 15 -25.87 29.40 -13.89
N VAL A 16 -26.45 30.53 -13.52
CA VAL A 16 -25.75 31.63 -12.85
C VAL A 16 -25.86 31.43 -11.34
N LEU A 17 -24.73 31.50 -10.67
CA LEU A 17 -24.63 31.51 -9.23
C LEU A 17 -24.27 32.92 -8.76
N SER A 18 -24.84 33.35 -7.64
CA SER A 18 -24.40 34.54 -6.92
C SER A 18 -23.84 34.15 -5.57
N VAL A 19 -22.88 34.94 -5.10
CA VAL A 19 -22.30 34.80 -3.77
C VAL A 19 -22.12 36.18 -3.14
N GLU A 20 -22.58 36.33 -1.91
CA GLU A 20 -22.40 37.56 -1.15
C GLU A 20 -20.97 37.67 -0.61
N ARG A 21 -20.43 38.89 -0.63
CA ARG A 21 -19.15 39.25 -0.03
C ARG A 21 -19.40 39.90 1.32
N LEU A 22 -19.08 39.19 2.39
CA LEU A 22 -19.25 39.73 3.74
C LEU A 22 -18.11 40.72 4.08
N PRO A 23 -18.35 41.70 4.98
CA PRO A 23 -17.37 42.74 5.32
C PRO A 23 -16.06 42.22 5.95
N ASP A 24 -16.10 41.05 6.58
CA ASP A 24 -14.95 40.33 7.15
C ASP A 24 -14.15 39.54 6.11
N GLY A 25 -14.62 39.47 4.86
CA GLY A 25 -14.02 38.71 3.77
C GLY A 25 -14.51 37.27 3.68
N GLU A 26 -15.41 36.84 4.56
CA GLU A 26 -16.05 35.53 4.47
C GLU A 26 -17.12 35.48 3.35
N MET A 27 -17.46 34.26 2.96
CA MET A 27 -18.47 34.00 1.95
C MET A 27 -19.86 34.06 2.58
N GLY A 28 -20.75 34.89 2.02
CA GLY A 28 -22.16 34.90 2.41
C GLY A 28 -22.98 33.83 1.67
N GLU A 29 -24.29 34.03 1.57
CA GLU A 29 -25.18 33.03 0.97
C GLU A 29 -24.94 32.85 -0.54
N LEU A 30 -25.01 31.59 -0.99
CA LEU A 30 -24.89 31.20 -2.40
C LEU A 30 -26.27 30.85 -2.97
N ARG A 31 -26.65 31.53 -4.06
CA ARG A 31 -27.97 31.36 -4.71
C ARG A 31 -27.82 30.96 -6.17
N ILE A 32 -28.76 30.14 -6.65
CA ILE A 32 -28.88 29.80 -8.07
C ILE A 32 -29.78 30.84 -8.72
N VAL A 33 -29.21 31.94 -9.22
CA VAL A 33 -29.94 33.13 -9.67
C VAL A 33 -30.82 32.85 -10.89
N ALA A 34 -30.31 32.09 -11.84
CA ALA A 34 -31.02 31.70 -13.05
C ALA A 34 -30.41 30.43 -13.63
N ALA A 35 -31.23 29.53 -14.17
CA ALA A 35 -30.73 28.34 -14.86
C ALA A 35 -31.39 28.10 -16.22
N ASN A 36 -30.69 27.41 -17.11
CA ASN A 36 -31.23 27.01 -18.40
C ASN A 36 -32.12 25.77 -18.29
N GLU A 37 -32.91 25.51 -19.35
CA GLU A 37 -33.84 24.37 -19.38
C GLU A 37 -33.17 23.01 -19.19
N LYS A 38 -31.89 22.87 -19.58
CA LYS A 38 -31.15 21.63 -19.39
C LYS A 38 -30.82 21.40 -17.91
N TYR A 39 -30.44 22.44 -17.19
CA TYR A 39 -30.21 22.39 -15.74
C TYR A 39 -31.51 22.15 -14.99
N LYS A 40 -32.59 22.86 -15.34
CA LYS A 40 -33.91 22.68 -14.72
C LYS A 40 -34.41 21.23 -14.78
N LYS A 41 -34.10 20.50 -15.86
CA LYS A 41 -34.45 19.08 -16.03
C LYS A 41 -33.66 18.12 -15.13
N THR A 42 -32.51 18.53 -14.60
CA THR A 42 -31.71 17.71 -13.66
C THR A 42 -32.06 17.99 -12.20
N MET A 43 -32.91 18.97 -11.93
CA MET A 43 -33.29 19.42 -10.59
C MET A 43 -34.60 18.78 -10.11
N PRO A 44 -34.83 18.67 -8.79
CA PRO A 44 -36.11 18.23 -8.25
C PRO A 44 -37.22 19.26 -8.54
N PRO A 45 -38.50 18.86 -8.52
CA PRO A 45 -39.64 19.75 -8.80
C PRO A 45 -39.77 20.96 -7.87
N THR A 46 -39.10 20.96 -6.73
CA THR A 46 -39.08 22.05 -5.76
C THR A 46 -38.20 23.23 -6.19
N TYR A 47 -37.34 23.06 -7.19
CA TYR A 47 -36.40 24.08 -7.65
C TYR A 47 -37.11 25.31 -8.24
N TYR A 48 -36.57 26.50 -7.94
CA TYR A 48 -36.91 27.75 -8.62
C TYR A 48 -35.69 28.70 -8.69
N ASP A 49 -35.69 29.60 -9.67
CA ASP A 49 -34.64 30.61 -9.86
C ASP A 49 -34.60 31.58 -8.66
N GLY A 50 -33.41 31.80 -8.06
CA GLY A 50 -33.17 32.62 -6.87
C GLY A 50 -33.08 31.86 -5.54
N MET A 51 -33.32 30.55 -5.55
CA MET A 51 -33.23 29.67 -4.38
C MET A 51 -31.80 29.60 -3.81
N ILE A 52 -31.67 29.44 -2.49
CA ILE A 52 -30.39 29.16 -1.83
C ILE A 52 -29.97 27.73 -2.19
N TYR A 53 -28.75 27.54 -2.67
CA TYR A 53 -28.36 26.23 -3.22
C TYR A 53 -28.37 25.11 -2.17
N THR A 54 -28.15 25.44 -0.89
CA THR A 54 -28.16 24.49 0.22
C THR A 54 -29.54 23.89 0.52
N GLU A 55 -30.61 24.47 -0.02
CA GLU A 55 -31.95 23.88 0.02
C GLU A 55 -32.07 22.65 -0.90
N LEU A 56 -31.22 22.56 -1.94
CA LEU A 56 -31.18 21.43 -2.87
C LEU A 56 -30.06 20.44 -2.58
N PHE A 57 -28.89 20.96 -2.20
CA PHE A 57 -27.67 20.18 -2.07
C PHE A 57 -27.04 20.40 -0.70
N PRO A 58 -26.42 19.37 -0.09
CA PRO A 58 -25.61 19.58 1.10
C PRO A 58 -24.44 20.52 0.80
N LYS A 59 -23.92 21.19 1.83
CA LYS A 59 -22.71 22.00 1.69
C LYS A 59 -21.56 21.16 1.14
N GLU A 60 -20.85 21.71 0.17
CA GLU A 60 -19.71 21.06 -0.47
C GLU A 60 -18.62 22.12 -0.68
N ARG A 61 -17.54 22.00 0.11
CA ARG A 61 -16.52 23.06 0.24
C ARG A 61 -15.79 23.33 -1.07
N LYS A 62 -15.54 22.31 -1.90
CA LYS A 62 -14.83 22.48 -3.17
C LYS A 62 -15.69 23.31 -4.15
N PHE A 63 -16.98 23.01 -4.24
CA PHE A 63 -17.96 23.75 -5.01
C PHE A 63 -18.09 25.19 -4.53
N GLU A 64 -18.36 25.43 -3.24
CA GLU A 64 -18.49 26.78 -2.68
C GLU A 64 -17.21 27.61 -2.90
N HIS A 65 -16.04 27.01 -2.73
CA HIS A 65 -14.77 27.67 -3.01
C HIS A 65 -14.62 28.03 -4.50
N PHE A 66 -14.95 27.13 -5.42
CA PHE A 66 -14.86 27.42 -6.85
C PHE A 66 -15.81 28.54 -7.27
N VAL A 67 -17.01 28.55 -6.71
CA VAL A 67 -17.97 29.62 -6.92
C VAL A 67 -17.42 30.94 -6.39
N SER A 68 -16.91 30.97 -5.15
CA SER A 68 -16.30 32.16 -4.54
C SER A 68 -15.07 32.66 -5.32
N SER A 69 -14.16 31.78 -5.69
CA SER A 69 -12.96 32.12 -6.47
C SER A 69 -13.32 32.65 -7.86
N ALA A 70 -14.33 32.09 -8.52
CA ALA A 70 -14.81 32.64 -9.77
C ALA A 70 -15.50 33.98 -9.56
N ALA A 71 -16.56 34.02 -8.77
CA ALA A 71 -17.45 35.16 -8.64
C ALA A 71 -16.84 36.38 -7.94
N LEU A 72 -15.98 36.18 -6.92
CA LEU A 72 -15.41 37.27 -6.12
C LEU A 72 -13.97 37.60 -6.49
N ARG A 73 -13.19 36.60 -6.94
CA ARG A 73 -11.76 36.78 -7.29
C ARG A 73 -11.51 36.81 -8.79
N ASN A 74 -12.58 36.75 -9.61
CA ASN A 74 -12.53 36.84 -11.06
C ASN A 74 -11.63 35.77 -11.71
N LYS A 75 -11.59 34.55 -11.14
CA LYS A 75 -10.78 33.42 -11.63
C LYS A 75 -11.63 32.47 -12.46
N GLN A 76 -11.29 32.24 -13.71
CA GLN A 76 -11.90 31.14 -14.48
C GLN A 76 -11.37 29.79 -13.98
N ILE A 77 -12.27 28.82 -13.77
CA ILE A 77 -11.92 27.50 -13.25
C ILE A 77 -12.49 26.43 -14.18
N HIS A 78 -11.69 25.42 -14.47
CA HIS A 78 -12.08 24.20 -15.18
C HIS A 78 -11.67 23.01 -14.33
N THR A 79 -12.57 22.04 -14.12
CA THR A 79 -12.28 20.85 -13.31
C THR A 79 -13.05 19.64 -13.85
N TYR A 80 -12.42 18.48 -13.82
CA TYR A 80 -13.01 17.21 -14.23
C TYR A 80 -12.95 16.23 -13.06
N VAL A 81 -14.10 15.79 -12.56
CA VAL A 81 -14.18 14.98 -11.33
C VAL A 81 -15.20 13.86 -11.45
N GLU A 82 -14.95 12.76 -10.73
CA GLU A 82 -15.95 11.70 -10.57
C GLU A 82 -17.00 12.13 -9.53
N ALA A 83 -18.25 12.28 -9.97
CA ALA A 83 -19.40 12.49 -9.10
C ALA A 83 -19.91 11.13 -8.61
N LYS A 84 -19.18 10.51 -7.67
CA LYS A 84 -19.48 9.16 -7.14
C LYS A 84 -20.92 8.96 -6.69
N ALA A 85 -21.55 10.00 -6.11
CA ALA A 85 -22.95 9.95 -5.66
C ALA A 85 -23.95 9.60 -6.79
N ILE A 86 -23.62 9.92 -8.04
CA ILE A 86 -24.46 9.63 -9.21
C ILE A 86 -23.78 8.65 -10.19
N GLY A 87 -22.58 8.17 -9.87
CA GLY A 87 -21.84 7.23 -10.72
C GLY A 87 -21.50 7.78 -12.11
N MET A 88 -21.22 9.08 -12.21
CA MET A 88 -20.89 9.76 -13.47
C MET A 88 -19.68 10.64 -13.29
N TRP A 89 -19.00 10.96 -14.39
CA TRP A 89 -17.95 11.97 -14.44
C TRP A 89 -18.52 13.31 -14.85
N MET A 90 -18.05 14.38 -14.23
CA MET A 90 -18.55 15.73 -14.42
C MET A 90 -17.43 16.66 -14.84
N ASP A 91 -17.54 17.20 -16.04
CA ASP A 91 -16.67 18.25 -16.57
C ASP A 91 -17.32 19.61 -16.30
N GLN A 92 -16.66 20.45 -15.50
CA GLN A 92 -17.24 21.65 -14.92
C GLN A 92 -16.40 22.88 -15.23
N VAL A 93 -17.07 23.96 -15.61
CA VAL A 93 -16.47 25.27 -15.84
C VAL A 93 -17.17 26.31 -14.98
N TYR A 94 -16.38 27.15 -14.33
CA TYR A 94 -16.82 28.33 -13.60
C TYR A 94 -16.26 29.56 -14.32
N ILE A 95 -17.15 30.39 -14.86
CA ILE A 95 -16.77 31.59 -15.62
C ILE A 95 -17.25 32.82 -14.82
N PRO A 96 -16.35 33.71 -14.42
CA PRO A 96 -16.75 34.92 -13.69
C PRO A 96 -17.62 35.83 -14.54
N LEU A 97 -18.58 36.49 -13.91
CA LEU A 97 -19.41 37.52 -14.54
C LEU A 97 -19.19 38.86 -13.84
N ALA A 98 -19.32 39.95 -14.60
CA ALA A 98 -19.32 41.29 -14.03
C ALA A 98 -20.51 41.46 -13.09
N SER A 99 -20.25 42.01 -11.91
CA SER A 99 -21.29 42.39 -10.96
C SER A 99 -21.68 43.85 -11.11
N ASP A 100 -22.96 44.12 -10.93
CA ASP A 100 -23.54 45.46 -10.80
C ASP A 100 -23.60 45.94 -9.34
N ARG A 101 -23.13 45.11 -8.40
CA ARG A 101 -23.11 45.37 -6.96
C ARG A 101 -21.73 45.08 -6.36
N ASP A 102 -21.28 45.93 -5.45
CA ASP A 102 -19.97 45.78 -4.79
C ASP A 102 -19.94 44.64 -3.75
N ASP A 103 -21.11 44.25 -3.25
CA ASP A 103 -21.30 43.26 -2.18
C ASP A 103 -21.69 41.86 -2.69
N ILE A 104 -21.84 41.68 -4.01
CA ILE A 104 -22.21 40.40 -4.62
C ILE A 104 -21.30 40.09 -5.80
N GLY A 105 -20.82 38.86 -5.91
CA GLY A 105 -20.19 38.33 -7.11
C GLY A 105 -21.12 37.39 -7.87
N TYR A 106 -20.91 37.26 -9.19
CA TYR A 106 -21.63 36.32 -10.03
C TYR A 106 -20.67 35.44 -10.83
N CYS A 107 -21.06 34.19 -11.08
CA CYS A 107 -20.38 33.33 -12.05
C CYS A 107 -21.37 32.42 -12.78
N ILE A 108 -21.01 32.00 -14.00
CA ILE A 108 -21.65 30.89 -14.70
C ILE A 108 -21.04 29.60 -14.15
N PHE A 109 -21.87 28.69 -13.69
CA PHE A 109 -21.52 27.29 -13.50
C PHE A 109 -22.10 26.47 -14.65
N SER A 110 -21.24 25.82 -15.42
CA SER A 110 -21.60 25.01 -16.57
C SER A 110 -20.97 23.64 -16.46
N TYR A 111 -21.69 22.58 -16.80
CA TYR A 111 -21.13 21.24 -16.78
C TYR A 111 -21.66 20.30 -17.86
N GLU A 112 -20.89 19.25 -18.12
CA GLU A 112 -21.24 18.07 -18.90
C GLU A 112 -21.08 16.81 -18.05
N LEU A 113 -21.88 15.78 -18.36
CA LEU A 113 -21.84 14.49 -17.67
C LEU A 113 -21.45 13.38 -18.66
N THR A 114 -20.48 12.56 -18.28
CA THR A 114 -20.08 11.36 -19.02
C THR A 114 -20.20 10.12 -18.12
N LYS A 115 -20.47 8.96 -18.72
CA LYS A 115 -20.56 7.69 -17.96
C LYS A 115 -19.18 7.12 -17.63
N GLU A 116 -18.22 7.35 -18.51
CA GLU A 116 -16.86 6.83 -18.41
C GLU A 116 -15.87 7.99 -18.28
N ALA A 117 -14.72 7.68 -17.69
CA ALA A 117 -13.60 8.59 -17.59
C ALA A 117 -13.09 8.98 -18.98
N ASP A 118 -12.91 10.28 -19.22
CA ASP A 118 -12.25 10.83 -20.41
C ASP A 118 -10.79 11.16 -20.04
N PRO A 119 -9.79 10.42 -20.58
CA PRO A 119 -8.38 10.64 -20.28
C PRO A 119 -7.86 12.02 -20.68
N GLU A 120 -8.41 12.64 -21.74
CA GLU A 120 -7.98 13.97 -22.17
C GLU A 120 -8.41 15.03 -21.13
N ARG A 121 -9.64 14.90 -20.62
CA ARG A 121 -10.17 15.82 -19.58
C ARG A 121 -9.49 15.62 -18.22
N MET A 122 -9.06 14.40 -17.90
CA MET A 122 -8.27 14.11 -16.69
C MET A 122 -6.91 14.82 -16.67
N GLY A 123 -6.35 15.13 -17.84
CA GLY A 123 -5.06 15.82 -17.96
C GLY A 123 -5.10 17.32 -17.65
N ASN A 124 -6.29 17.92 -17.52
CA ASN A 124 -6.44 19.35 -17.22
C ASN A 124 -6.26 19.64 -15.72
N VAL A 125 -5.00 19.62 -15.29
CA VAL A 125 -4.55 19.96 -13.93
C VAL A 125 -3.79 21.29 -13.91
N THR A 126 -3.57 21.87 -12.73
CA THR A 126 -2.70 23.07 -12.63
C THR A 126 -1.28 22.74 -13.09
N MET A 127 -0.56 23.72 -13.66
CA MET A 127 0.83 23.52 -14.09
C MET A 127 1.74 23.04 -12.95
N ASP A 128 1.53 23.54 -11.72
CA ASP A 128 2.31 23.14 -10.55
C ASP A 128 2.01 21.70 -10.13
N THR A 129 0.74 21.28 -10.19
CA THR A 129 0.34 19.89 -9.94
C THR A 129 0.92 18.97 -11.01
N ALA A 130 0.81 19.35 -12.30
CA ALA A 130 1.41 18.59 -13.40
C ALA A 130 2.92 18.41 -13.21
N ALA A 131 3.63 19.49 -12.87
CA ALA A 131 5.07 19.45 -12.65
C ALA A 131 5.46 18.48 -11.51
N SER A 132 4.75 18.50 -10.38
CA SER A 132 4.99 17.57 -9.28
C SER A 132 4.72 16.13 -9.63
N VAL A 133 3.63 15.87 -10.33
CA VAL A 133 3.25 14.52 -10.76
C VAL A 133 4.29 13.97 -11.74
N ILE A 134 4.71 14.78 -12.72
CA ILE A 134 5.76 14.41 -13.68
C ILE A 134 7.09 14.13 -12.96
N LYS A 135 7.45 14.97 -11.99
CA LYS A 135 8.66 14.76 -11.19
C LYS A 135 8.59 13.47 -10.37
N SER A 136 7.46 13.19 -9.73
CA SER A 136 7.23 11.93 -9.00
C SER A 136 7.38 10.71 -9.92
N CYS A 137 6.80 10.78 -11.13
CA CYS A 137 6.97 9.72 -12.14
C CYS A 137 8.43 9.55 -12.57
N ALA A 138 9.18 10.65 -12.73
CA ALA A 138 10.60 10.60 -13.08
C ALA A 138 11.41 9.93 -11.96
N THR A 139 11.18 10.31 -10.69
CA THR A 139 11.81 9.70 -9.52
C THR A 139 11.64 8.18 -9.48
N PHE A 140 10.40 7.67 -9.66
CA PHE A 140 10.17 6.22 -9.70
C PHE A 140 10.87 5.52 -10.87
N ARG A 141 11.01 6.18 -12.02
CA ARG A 141 11.69 5.62 -13.19
C ARG A 141 13.21 5.60 -13.07
N THR A 142 13.79 6.57 -12.35
CA THR A 142 15.25 6.70 -12.21
C THR A 142 15.81 6.02 -10.98
N SER A 143 14.97 5.69 -10.00
CA SER A 143 15.39 4.97 -8.80
C SER A 143 15.41 3.46 -9.02
N ASP A 144 16.50 2.81 -8.62
CA ASP A 144 16.58 1.34 -8.58
C ASP A 144 15.89 0.75 -7.34
N ASN A 145 15.44 1.60 -6.41
CA ASN A 145 14.82 1.18 -5.16
C ASN A 145 13.48 1.90 -4.94
N PHE A 146 12.40 1.12 -4.89
CA PHE A 146 11.05 1.59 -4.66
C PHE A 146 10.91 2.42 -3.38
N MET A 147 11.49 1.99 -2.27
CA MET A 147 11.39 2.69 -0.98
C MET A 147 12.05 4.07 -1.04
N VAL A 148 13.22 4.16 -1.69
CA VAL A 148 13.92 5.44 -1.89
C VAL A 148 13.09 6.40 -2.74
N ALA A 149 12.42 5.88 -3.78
CA ALA A 149 11.55 6.69 -4.63
C ALA A 149 10.32 7.20 -3.86
N VAL A 150 9.70 6.35 -3.03
CA VAL A 150 8.59 6.77 -2.16
C VAL A 150 9.04 7.87 -1.21
N ASP A 151 10.19 7.73 -0.55
CA ASP A 151 10.70 8.73 0.40
C ASP A 151 10.91 10.10 -0.27
N GLU A 152 11.42 10.13 -1.49
CA GLU A 152 11.57 11.37 -2.27
C GLU A 152 10.21 12.01 -2.58
N VAL A 153 9.21 11.23 -3.01
CA VAL A 153 7.86 11.72 -3.30
C VAL A 153 7.18 12.23 -2.03
N VAL A 154 7.26 11.48 -0.94
CA VAL A 154 6.74 11.87 0.38
C VAL A 154 7.36 13.19 0.83
N ARG A 155 8.68 13.36 0.67
CA ARG A 155 9.39 14.59 1.03
C ARG A 155 8.89 15.79 0.22
N GLU A 156 8.66 15.63 -1.07
CA GLU A 156 8.11 16.69 -1.91
C GLU A 156 6.69 17.08 -1.48
N ILE A 157 5.81 16.10 -1.24
CA ILE A 157 4.45 16.36 -0.76
C ILE A 157 4.52 17.10 0.59
N TYR A 158 5.37 16.65 1.51
CA TYR A 158 5.55 17.25 2.83
C TYR A 158 5.95 18.73 2.73
N GLU A 159 6.97 19.03 1.93
CA GLU A 159 7.46 20.41 1.71
C GLU A 159 6.41 21.29 1.01
N LYS A 160 5.62 20.74 0.09
CA LYS A 160 4.57 21.48 -0.61
C LYS A 160 3.34 21.75 0.23
N CYS A 161 2.98 20.84 1.15
CA CYS A 161 1.75 20.94 1.93
C CYS A 161 1.91 21.75 3.23
N ASP A 162 3.15 22.02 3.66
CA ASP A 162 3.45 22.59 4.99
C ASP A 162 2.68 21.84 6.10
N ALA A 163 2.75 20.50 6.04
CA ALA A 163 2.03 19.59 6.90
C ALA A 163 2.89 19.12 8.09
N ASP A 164 2.26 18.73 9.20
CA ASP A 164 2.99 18.07 10.29
C ASP A 164 3.35 16.62 9.93
N SER A 165 2.56 15.96 9.08
CA SER A 165 2.93 14.65 8.55
C SER A 165 2.36 14.33 7.17
N VAL A 166 3.08 13.48 6.43
CA VAL A 166 2.67 12.81 5.19
C VAL A 166 2.93 11.33 5.35
N THR A 167 2.04 10.47 4.89
CA THR A 167 2.22 9.01 5.02
C THR A 167 1.60 8.24 3.87
N VAL A 168 2.32 7.20 3.41
CA VAL A 168 1.92 6.22 2.40
C VAL A 168 1.87 4.84 3.05
N LEU A 169 0.75 4.16 2.87
CA LEU A 169 0.45 2.86 3.45
C LEU A 169 0.07 1.86 2.37
N SER A 170 0.39 0.59 2.60
CA SER A 170 -0.17 -0.53 1.85
C SER A 170 -1.05 -1.37 2.78
N ILE A 171 -2.07 -1.98 2.19
CA ILE A 171 -2.95 -2.93 2.89
C ILE A 171 -2.51 -4.34 2.49
N ASP A 172 -2.30 -5.21 3.48
CA ASP A 172 -2.13 -6.63 3.24
C ASP A 172 -3.49 -7.26 2.88
N GLU A 173 -3.58 -7.89 1.70
CA GLU A 173 -4.84 -8.42 1.16
C GLU A 173 -5.47 -9.52 2.04
N LEU A 174 -4.67 -10.29 2.78
CA LEU A 174 -5.15 -11.43 3.55
C LEU A 174 -5.57 -11.02 4.96
N THR A 175 -4.74 -10.25 5.63
CA THR A 175 -4.89 -9.86 7.04
C THR A 175 -5.65 -8.55 7.21
N HIS A 176 -5.72 -7.72 6.15
CA HIS A 176 -6.13 -6.32 6.22
C HIS A 176 -5.27 -5.48 7.19
N GLY A 177 -4.06 -5.95 7.50
CA GLY A 177 -3.07 -5.19 8.25
C GLY A 177 -2.49 -4.07 7.40
N LEU A 178 -2.08 -2.98 8.05
CA LEU A 178 -1.35 -1.90 7.38
C LEU A 178 0.14 -2.21 7.38
N LYS A 179 0.78 -1.93 6.26
CA LYS A 179 2.24 -1.89 6.11
C LYS A 179 2.65 -0.46 5.84
N TYR A 180 3.58 0.06 6.64
CA TYR A 180 4.15 1.39 6.40
C TYR A 180 5.07 1.33 5.17
N ILE A 181 4.78 2.16 4.16
CA ILE A 181 5.57 2.21 2.92
C ILE A 181 6.51 3.41 2.90
N GLY A 182 6.09 4.53 3.47
CA GLY A 182 6.94 5.71 3.59
C GLY A 182 6.17 6.86 4.22
N GLY A 183 6.89 7.83 4.76
CA GLY A 183 6.25 8.90 5.51
C GLY A 183 7.27 9.84 6.12
N LYS A 184 6.80 11.03 6.45
CA LYS A 184 7.59 12.09 7.07
C LYS A 184 6.74 12.79 8.11
N THR A 185 7.30 13.05 9.27
CA THR A 185 6.61 13.69 10.40
C THR A 185 7.54 14.67 11.11
N LYS A 186 6.97 15.72 11.69
CA LYS A 186 7.71 16.84 12.29
C LYS A 186 8.30 16.53 13.66
N ASP A 187 7.57 15.78 14.48
CA ASP A 187 7.79 15.70 15.93
C ASP A 187 8.07 14.27 16.45
N VAL A 188 8.06 13.26 15.58
CA VAL A 188 8.20 11.84 15.96
C VAL A 188 9.28 11.17 15.10
N ASP A 189 9.99 10.20 15.67
CA ASP A 189 10.88 9.34 14.88
C ASP A 189 10.07 8.52 13.86
N GLU A 190 10.54 8.43 12.62
CA GLU A 190 9.82 7.74 11.54
C GLU A 190 9.57 6.25 11.86
N ALA A 191 10.47 5.59 12.60
CA ALA A 191 10.28 4.20 12.99
C ALA A 191 9.23 4.05 14.11
N GLU A 192 9.12 5.04 15.00
CA GLU A 192 8.03 5.07 15.99
C GLU A 192 6.68 5.34 15.31
N HIS A 193 6.65 6.27 14.36
CA HIS A 193 5.47 6.56 13.54
C HIS A 193 4.99 5.34 12.77
N ALA A 194 5.91 4.64 12.10
CA ALA A 194 5.62 3.39 11.39
C ALA A 194 4.99 2.35 12.33
N LYS A 195 5.59 2.11 13.51
CA LYS A 195 5.03 1.18 14.50
C LYS A 195 3.63 1.57 14.96
N ARG A 196 3.35 2.85 15.19
CA ARG A 196 2.02 3.30 15.60
C ARG A 196 0.98 2.97 14.53
N ILE A 197 1.32 3.17 13.26
CA ILE A 197 0.41 2.91 12.14
C ILE A 197 0.18 1.42 11.91
N GLU A 198 1.24 0.62 11.94
CA GLU A 198 1.12 -0.84 11.75
C GLU A 198 0.35 -1.51 12.89
N ASN A 199 0.22 -0.85 14.05
CA ASN A 199 -0.61 -1.29 15.18
C ASN A 199 -2.07 -0.81 15.11
N ILE A 200 -2.48 -0.04 14.08
CA ILE A 200 -3.88 0.33 13.91
C ILE A 200 -4.69 -0.96 13.65
N PRO A 201 -5.74 -1.23 14.42
CA PRO A 201 -6.45 -2.48 14.29
C PRO A 201 -7.14 -2.66 12.92
N PRO A 202 -7.09 -3.85 12.29
CA PRO A 202 -7.70 -4.09 10.97
C PRO A 202 -9.20 -3.77 10.90
N GLU A 203 -9.92 -3.87 12.02
CA GLU A 203 -11.33 -3.46 12.12
C GLU A 203 -11.53 -1.97 11.84
N VAL A 204 -10.63 -1.11 12.34
CA VAL A 204 -10.65 0.34 12.07
C VAL A 204 -10.34 0.58 10.60
N VAL A 205 -9.34 -0.09 10.05
CA VAL A 205 -8.95 0.05 8.62
C VAL A 205 -10.10 -0.31 7.69
N LYS A 206 -10.85 -1.38 8.00
CA LYS A 206 -12.04 -1.81 7.22
C LYS A 206 -13.17 -0.79 7.23
N THR A 207 -13.20 0.14 8.18
CA THR A 207 -14.19 1.23 8.21
C THR A 207 -13.86 2.35 7.23
N TRP A 208 -12.60 2.50 6.81
CA TRP A 208 -12.16 3.59 5.94
C TRP A 208 -12.76 3.51 4.54
N ASP A 209 -12.75 2.34 3.90
CA ASP A 209 -13.36 2.15 2.58
C ASP A 209 -14.85 2.54 2.59
N LYS A 210 -15.59 2.15 3.63
CA LYS A 210 -17.00 2.54 3.82
C LYS A 210 -17.17 4.05 4.04
N THR A 211 -16.24 4.67 4.75
CA THR A 211 -16.27 6.12 5.01
C THR A 211 -16.02 6.92 3.74
N ILE A 212 -15.18 6.38 2.83
CA ILE A 212 -14.81 7.00 1.55
C ILE A 212 -15.84 6.69 0.46
N GLU A 213 -16.65 5.64 0.56
CA GLU A 213 -17.51 5.07 -0.50
C GLU A 213 -18.16 6.08 -1.47
N LYS A 214 -18.61 7.25 -0.97
CA LYS A 214 -19.29 8.30 -1.76
C LYS A 214 -18.39 9.44 -2.27
N SER A 215 -17.09 9.40 -2.00
CA SER A 215 -16.09 10.44 -2.28
C SER A 215 -14.77 9.84 -2.78
N ASN A 216 -13.91 10.67 -3.36
CA ASN A 216 -12.55 10.26 -3.78
C ASN A 216 -11.53 10.42 -2.66
N CYS A 217 -11.88 11.13 -1.60
CA CYS A 217 -11.04 11.41 -0.46
C CYS A 217 -11.89 11.78 0.76
N VAL A 218 -11.27 11.76 1.94
CA VAL A 218 -11.80 12.39 3.16
C VAL A 218 -10.96 13.62 3.45
N ILE A 219 -11.63 14.76 3.65
CA ILE A 219 -10.99 16.02 4.00
C ILE A 219 -11.63 16.53 5.28
N ILE A 220 -10.78 16.91 6.22
CA ILE A 220 -11.15 17.62 7.45
C ILE A 220 -10.29 18.86 7.49
N THR A 221 -10.91 20.04 7.59
CA THR A 221 -10.17 21.29 7.76
C THR A 221 -10.55 22.05 9.02
N ASP A 222 -11.60 21.62 9.72
CA ASP A 222 -12.04 22.19 10.98
C ASP A 222 -12.83 21.18 11.85
N GLU A 223 -13.30 21.68 12.99
CA GLU A 223 -14.01 20.90 13.99
C GLU A 223 -15.40 20.43 13.53
N ASP A 224 -16.05 21.13 12.61
CA ASP A 224 -17.36 20.72 12.10
C ASP A 224 -17.23 19.56 11.09
N ASP A 225 -16.16 19.58 10.28
CA ASP A 225 -15.79 18.41 9.48
C ASP A 225 -15.45 17.20 10.37
N MET A 226 -14.73 17.42 11.48
CA MET A 226 -14.38 16.35 12.41
C MET A 226 -15.62 15.73 13.07
N LYS A 227 -16.59 16.54 13.50
CA LYS A 227 -17.88 16.05 14.01
C LYS A 227 -18.65 15.27 12.93
N SER A 228 -18.66 15.77 11.70
CA SER A 228 -19.30 15.08 10.56
C SER A 228 -18.63 13.74 10.25
N LEU A 229 -17.33 13.60 10.51
CA LEU A 229 -16.65 12.31 10.48
C LEU A 229 -17.07 11.44 11.66
N GLU A 230 -17.08 11.99 12.87
CA GLU A 230 -17.43 11.28 14.10
C GLU A 230 -18.83 10.65 14.05
N GLU A 231 -19.81 11.32 13.43
CA GLU A 231 -21.15 10.77 13.20
C GLU A 231 -21.16 9.55 12.26
N ARG A 232 -20.24 9.50 11.30
CA ARG A 232 -20.15 8.44 10.28
C ARG A 232 -19.19 7.32 10.70
N ASN A 233 -18.14 7.67 11.43
CA ASN A 233 -17.05 6.79 11.85
C ASN A 233 -16.43 7.30 13.16
N PRO A 234 -17.07 6.99 14.30
CA PRO A 234 -16.60 7.45 15.61
C PRO A 234 -15.21 6.91 15.96
N GLU A 235 -14.91 5.66 15.62
CA GLU A 235 -13.63 5.01 15.95
C GLU A 235 -12.47 5.73 15.28
N TRP A 236 -12.61 6.05 13.99
CA TRP A 236 -11.57 6.76 13.26
C TRP A 236 -11.44 8.22 13.72
N ALA A 237 -12.55 8.91 13.99
CA ALA A 237 -12.52 10.28 14.51
C ALA A 237 -11.79 10.36 15.87
N HIS A 238 -12.07 9.44 16.81
CA HIS A 238 -11.34 9.36 18.08
C HIS A 238 -9.86 9.10 17.85
N SER A 239 -9.50 8.14 16.99
CA SER A 239 -8.11 7.85 16.65
C SER A 239 -7.39 9.07 16.07
N LEU A 240 -8.04 9.89 15.24
CA LEU A 240 -7.46 11.11 14.70
C LEU A 240 -7.20 12.15 15.81
N ARG A 241 -8.16 12.35 16.72
CA ARG A 241 -8.04 13.29 17.84
C ARG A 241 -6.94 12.89 18.83
N ASP A 242 -6.86 11.60 19.18
CA ASP A 242 -5.84 11.07 20.08
C ASP A 242 -4.41 11.27 19.54
N ASN A 243 -4.29 11.33 18.20
CA ASN A 243 -3.03 11.61 17.51
C ASN A 243 -2.85 13.10 17.15
N GLY A 244 -3.69 13.99 17.69
CA GLY A 244 -3.55 15.45 17.53
C GLY A 244 -3.88 15.98 16.12
N ALA A 245 -4.61 15.22 15.32
CA ALA A 245 -5.03 15.67 13.99
C ALA A 245 -6.14 16.72 14.08
N LYS A 246 -5.88 17.90 13.51
CA LYS A 246 -6.81 19.02 13.36
C LYS A 246 -7.30 19.17 11.92
N SER A 247 -6.45 18.82 10.96
CA SER A 247 -6.81 18.70 9.55
C SER A 247 -6.25 17.40 8.98
N ILE A 248 -6.95 16.81 8.02
CA ILE A 248 -6.49 15.64 7.27
C ILE A 248 -6.98 15.71 5.83
N CYS A 249 -6.13 15.34 4.88
CA CYS A 249 -6.53 15.01 3.52
C CYS A 249 -6.09 13.58 3.25
N PHE A 250 -7.07 12.68 3.12
CA PHE A 250 -6.89 11.24 3.08
C PHE A 250 -7.40 10.68 1.75
N VAL A 251 -6.51 10.09 0.96
CA VAL A 251 -6.81 9.55 -0.38
C VAL A 251 -6.50 8.04 -0.44
N PRO A 252 -7.41 7.22 -1.00
CA PRO A 252 -7.13 5.80 -1.23
C PRO A 252 -6.20 5.62 -2.43
N LEU A 253 -5.28 4.65 -2.32
CA LEU A 253 -4.50 4.14 -3.44
C LEU A 253 -5.30 3.00 -4.07
N VAL A 254 -5.91 3.26 -5.23
CA VAL A 254 -6.83 2.32 -5.88
C VAL A 254 -6.21 1.76 -7.16
N GLN A 255 -6.11 0.43 -7.24
CA GLN A 255 -5.70 -0.29 -8.44
C GLN A 255 -6.83 -1.26 -8.85
N ASN A 256 -7.28 -1.20 -10.11
CA ASN A 256 -8.36 -2.07 -10.62
C ASN A 256 -9.64 -2.07 -9.74
N LYS A 257 -10.03 -0.92 -9.20
CA LYS A 257 -11.16 -0.72 -8.26
C LYS A 257 -11.00 -1.36 -6.87
N ILE A 258 -9.80 -1.84 -6.54
CA ILE A 258 -9.46 -2.36 -5.22
C ILE A 258 -8.55 -1.35 -4.52
N THR A 259 -8.87 -1.00 -3.27
CA THR A 259 -8.00 -0.19 -2.42
C THR A 259 -6.82 -1.07 -1.96
N ILE A 260 -5.60 -0.69 -2.35
CA ILE A 260 -4.36 -1.42 -2.01
C ILE A 260 -3.51 -0.69 -0.98
N GLY A 261 -3.96 0.49 -0.55
CA GLY A 261 -3.20 1.40 0.28
C GLY A 261 -3.87 2.74 0.47
N TYR A 262 -3.21 3.64 1.20
CA TYR A 262 -3.67 4.99 1.46
C TYR A 262 -2.50 5.97 1.42
N LEU A 263 -2.77 7.20 0.97
CA LEU A 263 -1.89 8.35 1.10
C LEU A 263 -2.63 9.42 1.89
N TYR A 264 -2.00 10.02 2.89
CA TYR A 264 -2.63 11.13 3.59
C TYR A 264 -1.62 12.15 4.12
N VAL A 265 -2.14 13.35 4.38
CA VAL A 265 -1.43 14.44 5.06
C VAL A 265 -2.24 14.92 6.26
N ILE A 266 -1.57 15.26 7.36
CA ILE A 266 -2.19 15.74 8.62
C ILE A 266 -1.63 17.12 8.98
N ASN A 267 -2.51 17.97 9.52
CA ASN A 267 -2.19 19.32 10.01
C ASN A 267 -1.49 20.19 8.95
N PHE A 268 -2.07 20.25 7.77
CA PHE A 268 -1.62 21.10 6.68
C PHE A 268 -2.29 22.48 6.72
N ASP A 269 -1.76 23.44 5.97
CA ASP A 269 -2.38 24.76 5.78
C ASP A 269 -3.74 24.66 5.07
N VAL A 270 -4.81 24.80 5.87
CA VAL A 270 -6.20 24.69 5.41
C VAL A 270 -6.59 25.71 4.35
N SER A 271 -5.85 26.82 4.21
CA SER A 271 -6.07 27.79 3.13
C SER A 271 -5.74 27.21 1.75
N ARG A 272 -4.92 26.15 1.70
CA ARG A 272 -4.44 25.46 0.50
C ARG A 272 -5.09 24.10 0.28
N THR A 273 -6.20 23.82 0.97
CA THR A 273 -6.91 22.53 0.93
C THR A 273 -7.14 22.00 -0.48
N ILE A 274 -7.51 22.85 -1.44
CA ILE A 274 -7.80 22.41 -2.81
C ILE A 274 -6.55 22.03 -3.57
N GLU A 275 -5.48 22.82 -3.46
CA GLU A 275 -4.19 22.52 -4.08
C GLU A 275 -3.63 21.19 -3.54
N ILE A 276 -3.73 20.98 -2.22
CA ILE A 276 -3.26 19.78 -1.53
C ILE A 276 -4.09 18.58 -1.94
N LYS A 277 -5.43 18.71 -1.95
CA LYS A 277 -6.33 17.66 -2.44
C LYS A 277 -5.97 17.24 -3.86
N GLU A 278 -5.82 18.18 -4.77
CA GLU A 278 -5.47 17.89 -6.17
C GLU A 278 -4.11 17.21 -6.27
N LEU A 279 -3.09 17.72 -5.57
CA LEU A 279 -1.77 17.09 -5.52
C LEU A 279 -1.84 15.64 -5.04
N LEU A 280 -2.58 15.37 -3.97
CA LEU A 280 -2.73 14.04 -3.40
C LEU A 280 -3.52 13.12 -4.33
N GLU A 281 -4.65 13.57 -4.88
CA GLU A 281 -5.46 12.78 -5.82
C GLU A 281 -4.64 12.36 -7.04
N HIS A 282 -3.91 13.29 -7.66
CA HIS A 282 -3.11 12.95 -8.84
C HIS A 282 -1.90 12.10 -8.50
N THR A 283 -1.20 12.40 -7.41
CA THR A 283 -0.04 11.58 -6.98
C THR A 283 -0.47 10.17 -6.56
N SER A 284 -1.66 10.03 -5.96
CA SER A 284 -2.23 8.74 -5.54
C SER A 284 -2.42 7.78 -6.71
N PHE A 285 -2.78 8.28 -7.89
CA PHE A 285 -2.98 7.48 -9.08
C PHE A 285 -1.70 6.76 -9.50
N PHE A 286 -0.57 7.47 -9.52
CA PHE A 286 0.72 6.91 -9.89
C PHE A 286 1.32 6.06 -8.76
N LEU A 287 1.22 6.52 -7.51
CA LEU A 287 1.67 5.74 -6.35
C LEU A 287 0.93 4.40 -6.25
N ALA A 288 -0.37 4.35 -6.55
CA ALA A 288 -1.11 3.10 -6.58
C ALA A 288 -0.54 2.12 -7.62
N ALA A 289 -0.22 2.58 -8.83
CA ALA A 289 0.35 1.74 -9.87
C ALA A 289 1.75 1.21 -9.47
N GLU A 290 2.61 2.08 -8.94
CA GLU A 290 3.97 1.69 -8.51
C GLU A 290 3.94 0.76 -7.29
N LEU A 291 3.04 1.01 -6.33
CA LEU A 291 2.85 0.14 -5.16
C LEU A 291 2.31 -1.24 -5.58
N ALA A 292 1.35 -1.30 -6.51
CA ALA A 292 0.84 -2.56 -7.05
C ALA A 292 1.95 -3.36 -7.73
N ASN A 293 2.77 -2.70 -8.56
CA ASN A 293 3.92 -3.32 -9.22
C ASN A 293 4.93 -3.83 -8.19
N HIS A 294 5.24 -3.05 -7.16
CA HIS A 294 6.14 -3.44 -6.09
C HIS A 294 5.63 -4.68 -5.35
N ASN A 295 4.36 -4.68 -4.92
CA ASN A 295 3.73 -5.81 -4.24
C ASN A 295 3.72 -7.07 -5.12
N LEU A 296 3.44 -6.93 -6.41
CA LEU A 296 3.49 -8.04 -7.37
C LEU A 296 4.91 -8.60 -7.50
N MET A 297 5.92 -7.73 -7.62
CA MET A 297 7.32 -8.15 -7.74
C MET A 297 7.82 -8.83 -6.47
N GLU A 298 7.43 -8.34 -5.29
CA GLU A 298 7.72 -9.00 -4.01
C GLU A 298 7.03 -10.37 -3.94
N LYS A 299 5.76 -10.48 -4.35
CA LYS A 299 5.07 -11.78 -4.37
C LYS A 299 5.71 -12.76 -5.35
N MET A 300 6.13 -12.29 -6.53
CA MET A 300 6.87 -13.11 -7.48
C MET A 300 8.22 -13.57 -6.91
N ARG A 301 8.93 -12.70 -6.19
CA ARG A 301 10.18 -13.08 -5.49
C ARG A 301 9.93 -14.12 -4.42
N GLU A 302 8.89 -13.97 -3.60
CA GLU A 302 8.50 -14.97 -2.60
C GLU A 302 8.22 -16.32 -3.27
N LEU A 303 7.33 -16.36 -4.27
CA LEU A 303 6.97 -17.60 -4.96
C LEU A 303 8.17 -18.24 -5.68
N SER A 304 9.09 -17.43 -6.20
CA SER A 304 10.33 -17.90 -6.82
C SER A 304 11.35 -18.45 -5.82
N ASN A 305 11.21 -18.12 -4.53
CA ASN A 305 12.17 -18.47 -3.48
C ASN A 305 11.70 -19.59 -2.55
N MET A 306 10.43 -20.02 -2.63
CA MET A 306 9.87 -21.10 -1.81
C MET A 306 9.78 -22.42 -2.59
N ASP A 307 9.92 -23.55 -1.90
CA ASP A 307 9.63 -24.88 -2.43
C ASP A 307 8.14 -25.17 -2.23
N SER A 308 7.41 -25.41 -3.31
CA SER A 308 5.94 -25.51 -3.27
C SER A 308 5.42 -26.74 -2.53
N LEU A 309 6.24 -27.79 -2.38
CA LEU A 309 5.83 -29.01 -1.68
C LEU A 309 6.03 -28.87 -0.17
N THR A 310 7.21 -28.38 0.23
CA THR A 310 7.64 -28.40 1.63
C THR A 310 7.37 -27.10 2.37
N GLY A 311 7.15 -25.99 1.66
CA GLY A 311 6.92 -24.67 2.26
C GLY A 311 8.15 -24.04 2.90
N VAL A 312 9.34 -24.63 2.73
CA VAL A 312 10.63 -24.02 3.10
C VAL A 312 11.23 -23.28 1.90
N PHE A 313 12.34 -22.55 2.07
CA PHE A 313 13.02 -21.91 0.95
C PHE A 313 13.55 -22.95 -0.05
N ASN A 314 13.66 -22.59 -1.32
CA ASN A 314 14.20 -23.49 -2.35
C ASN A 314 15.69 -23.26 -2.57
N ARG A 315 16.28 -24.08 -3.44
CA ARG A 315 17.69 -24.01 -3.82
C ARG A 315 18.11 -22.65 -4.38
N ASN A 316 17.24 -21.95 -5.11
CA ASN A 316 17.57 -20.64 -5.65
C ASN A 316 17.75 -19.61 -4.53
N ALA A 317 16.84 -19.60 -3.55
CA ALA A 317 16.94 -18.76 -2.36
C ALA A 317 18.21 -19.06 -1.55
N MET A 318 18.59 -20.34 -1.41
CA MET A 318 19.84 -20.74 -0.75
C MET A 318 21.05 -20.14 -1.47
N ASN A 319 21.16 -20.28 -2.79
CA ASN A 319 22.29 -19.77 -3.56
C ASN A 319 22.41 -18.24 -3.44
N MET A 320 21.29 -17.52 -3.57
CA MET A 320 21.24 -16.06 -3.39
C MET A 320 21.72 -15.66 -1.99
N ARG A 321 21.30 -16.40 -0.96
CA ARG A 321 21.68 -16.14 0.43
C ARG A 321 23.18 -16.34 0.65
N VAL A 322 23.72 -17.45 0.14
CA VAL A 322 25.16 -17.75 0.20
C VAL A 322 25.99 -16.69 -0.52
N ASP A 323 25.57 -16.26 -1.71
CA ASP A 323 26.27 -15.21 -2.46
C ASP A 323 26.20 -13.85 -1.75
N ALA A 324 25.09 -13.53 -1.08
CA ALA A 324 24.98 -12.35 -0.23
C ALA A 324 25.98 -12.39 0.94
N PHE A 325 26.12 -13.53 1.62
CA PHE A 325 27.10 -13.68 2.70
C PHE A 325 28.54 -13.51 2.24
N VAL A 326 28.88 -14.07 1.08
CA VAL A 326 30.23 -13.98 0.52
C VAL A 326 30.53 -12.54 0.08
N SER A 327 29.60 -11.88 -0.62
CA SER A 327 29.80 -10.54 -1.19
C SER A 327 29.79 -9.43 -0.14
N LYS A 328 28.91 -9.51 0.87
CA LYS A 328 28.72 -8.45 1.88
C LYS A 328 29.54 -8.64 3.15
N MET A 329 30.33 -9.73 3.25
CA MET A 329 31.07 -10.10 4.46
C MET A 329 30.18 -10.21 5.73
N GLU A 330 28.87 -10.41 5.57
CA GLU A 330 27.87 -10.35 6.65
C GLU A 330 28.16 -11.34 7.79
N LEU A 331 28.79 -12.48 7.49
CA LEU A 331 29.13 -13.51 8.47
C LEU A 331 30.54 -13.42 9.05
N ARG A 332 31.43 -12.55 8.53
CA ARG A 332 32.84 -12.54 8.95
C ARG A 332 33.07 -12.21 10.43
N LEU A 333 32.06 -11.67 11.12
CA LEU A 333 32.13 -11.29 12.52
C LEU A 333 31.06 -11.95 13.39
N ARG A 334 30.25 -12.87 12.82
CA ARG A 334 29.09 -13.45 13.51
C ARG A 334 29.23 -14.98 13.57
N PRO A 335 28.90 -15.60 14.71
CA PRO A 335 28.86 -17.05 14.78
C PRO A 335 27.69 -17.57 13.95
N TYR A 336 27.92 -18.69 13.26
CA TYR A 336 26.91 -19.33 12.44
C TYR A 336 27.12 -20.85 12.39
N GLY A 337 26.05 -21.57 12.07
CA GLY A 337 26.06 -23.01 11.86
C GLY A 337 25.43 -23.37 10.52
N VAL A 338 25.97 -24.40 9.87
CA VAL A 338 25.44 -24.97 8.63
C VAL A 338 25.13 -26.44 8.86
N ILE A 339 23.96 -26.89 8.40
CA ILE A 339 23.54 -28.28 8.46
C ILE A 339 23.15 -28.74 7.06
N PHE A 340 23.67 -29.89 6.63
CA PHE A 340 23.21 -30.64 5.47
C PHE A 340 22.47 -31.88 5.93
N ILE A 341 21.32 -32.11 5.31
CA ILE A 341 20.40 -33.19 5.65
C ILE A 341 20.02 -33.89 4.35
N ASP A 342 20.01 -35.21 4.37
CA ASP A 342 19.54 -36.06 3.27
C ASP A 342 18.56 -37.10 3.81
N LEU A 343 17.37 -37.19 3.21
CA LEU A 343 16.36 -38.16 3.63
C LEU A 343 16.78 -39.57 3.21
N ASN A 344 16.85 -40.46 4.20
CA ASN A 344 17.15 -41.86 3.95
C ASN A 344 15.93 -42.61 3.42
N GLY A 345 16.10 -43.39 2.35
CA GLY A 345 15.06 -44.28 1.83
C GLY A 345 13.97 -43.63 0.97
N LEU A 346 14.04 -42.33 0.63
CA LEU A 346 13.00 -41.67 -0.19
C LEU A 346 12.74 -42.42 -1.51
N LYS A 347 13.79 -42.85 -2.19
CA LYS A 347 13.66 -43.64 -3.42
C LYS A 347 12.93 -44.97 -3.19
N TYR A 348 13.22 -45.67 -2.10
CA TYR A 348 12.53 -46.92 -1.76
C TYR A 348 11.03 -46.67 -1.52
N VAL A 349 10.68 -45.58 -0.83
CA VAL A 349 9.29 -45.18 -0.60
C VAL A 349 8.59 -44.86 -1.91
N ASN A 350 9.21 -44.06 -2.79
CA ASN A 350 8.69 -43.74 -4.12
C ASN A 350 8.46 -45.00 -4.96
N ASP A 351 9.44 -45.90 -5.03
CA ASP A 351 9.38 -47.10 -5.86
C ASP A 351 8.31 -48.09 -5.34
N LYS A 352 8.08 -48.14 -4.02
CA LYS A 352 7.18 -49.12 -3.39
C LYS A 352 5.75 -48.61 -3.18
N TYR A 353 5.59 -47.33 -2.87
CA TYR A 353 4.31 -46.75 -2.46
C TYR A 353 3.86 -45.57 -3.36
N GLY A 354 4.65 -45.23 -4.39
CA GLY A 354 4.34 -44.17 -5.33
C GLY A 354 4.83 -42.79 -4.89
N HIS A 355 4.81 -41.85 -5.83
CA HIS A 355 5.34 -40.50 -5.62
C HIS A 355 4.56 -39.69 -4.58
N GLU A 356 3.24 -39.88 -4.46
CA GLU A 356 2.44 -39.20 -3.42
C GLU A 356 2.94 -39.54 -2.00
N ALA A 357 3.35 -40.80 -1.76
CA ALA A 357 3.91 -41.21 -0.48
C ALA A 357 5.30 -40.59 -0.22
N GLY A 358 6.12 -40.44 -1.25
CA GLY A 358 7.39 -39.72 -1.14
C GLY A 358 7.20 -38.22 -0.92
N ASP A 359 6.20 -37.62 -1.55
CA ASP A 359 5.84 -36.21 -1.34
C ASP A 359 5.38 -35.98 0.10
N GLN A 360 4.58 -36.89 0.66
CA GLN A 360 4.20 -36.86 2.07
C GLN A 360 5.42 -37.03 3.00
N MET A 361 6.37 -37.90 2.63
CA MET A 361 7.62 -38.08 3.38
C MET A 361 8.45 -36.78 3.42
N LEU A 362 8.57 -36.10 2.29
CA LEU A 362 9.26 -34.81 2.17
C LEU A 362 8.57 -33.71 2.98
N TRP A 363 7.24 -33.65 2.93
CA TRP A 363 6.44 -32.71 3.72
C TRP A 363 6.63 -32.93 5.22
N SER A 364 6.55 -34.19 5.68
CA SER A 364 6.78 -34.55 7.09
C SER A 364 8.20 -34.22 7.54
N ALA A 365 9.20 -34.48 6.70
CA ALA A 365 10.59 -34.13 6.97
C ALA A 365 10.76 -32.62 7.17
N ALA A 366 10.22 -31.81 6.26
CA ALA A 366 10.26 -30.36 6.36
C ALA A 366 9.56 -29.87 7.64
N SER A 367 8.39 -30.43 7.99
CA SER A 367 7.68 -30.09 9.23
C SER A 367 8.49 -30.42 10.49
N ILE A 368 9.16 -31.57 10.53
CA ILE A 368 10.04 -31.94 11.65
C ILE A 368 11.20 -30.96 11.76
N ILE A 369 11.87 -30.64 10.65
CA ILE A 369 12.98 -29.69 10.61
C ILE A 369 12.52 -28.31 11.10
N SER A 370 11.43 -27.77 10.54
CA SER A 370 10.86 -26.49 10.95
C SER A 370 10.44 -26.44 12.41
N SER A 371 10.04 -27.57 13.01
CA SER A 371 9.70 -27.62 14.45
C SER A 371 10.91 -27.47 15.38
N VAL A 372 12.11 -27.76 14.89
CA VAL A 372 13.37 -27.69 15.67
C VAL A 372 14.16 -26.42 15.35
N PHE A 373 14.06 -25.96 14.11
CA PHE A 373 14.78 -24.82 13.54
C PHE A 373 13.81 -23.68 13.16
N ASP A 374 12.87 -23.38 14.05
CA ASP A 374 11.77 -22.43 13.83
C ASP A 374 12.23 -20.98 13.57
N THR A 375 13.42 -20.62 14.04
CA THR A 375 14.04 -19.31 13.84
C THR A 375 15.15 -19.29 12.78
N ASP A 376 15.44 -20.41 12.13
CA ASP A 376 16.59 -20.54 11.23
C ASP A 376 16.17 -20.57 9.75
N GLU A 377 17.14 -20.35 8.87
CA GLU A 377 16.91 -20.37 7.43
C GLU A 377 16.98 -21.82 6.90
N ILE A 378 15.82 -22.39 6.55
CA ILE A 378 15.69 -23.77 6.06
C ILE A 378 15.47 -23.77 4.54
N TYR A 379 16.26 -24.58 3.85
CA TYR A 379 16.25 -24.71 2.40
C TYR A 379 16.05 -26.16 1.97
N ARG A 380 15.24 -26.41 0.94
CA ARG A 380 15.29 -27.64 0.16
C ARG A 380 16.27 -27.46 -0.99
N ALA A 381 17.48 -28.00 -0.83
CA ALA A 381 18.60 -27.82 -1.76
C ALA A 381 18.56 -28.80 -2.96
N GLY A 382 17.87 -29.93 -2.81
CA GLY A 382 17.77 -31.00 -3.80
C GLY A 382 16.44 -31.74 -3.74
N GLY A 383 16.39 -32.97 -4.28
CA GLY A 383 15.18 -33.78 -4.26
C GLY A 383 14.80 -34.21 -2.84
N ASP A 384 15.76 -34.80 -2.15
CA ASP A 384 15.74 -35.32 -0.77
C ASP A 384 16.67 -34.55 0.18
N GLU A 385 17.30 -33.47 -0.31
CA GLU A 385 18.33 -32.74 0.42
C GLU A 385 17.77 -31.44 1.02
N PHE A 386 18.03 -31.22 2.31
CA PHE A 386 17.77 -29.98 3.01
C PHE A 386 19.06 -29.35 3.52
N THR A 387 19.09 -28.03 3.58
CA THR A 387 20.19 -27.25 4.14
C THR A 387 19.63 -26.25 5.13
N ILE A 388 20.29 -26.09 6.27
CA ILE A 388 19.91 -25.12 7.30
C ILE A 388 21.08 -24.18 7.54
N ILE A 389 20.80 -22.88 7.62
CA ILE A 389 21.76 -21.85 8.03
C ILE A 389 21.24 -21.19 9.31
N SER A 390 21.94 -21.41 10.41
CA SER A 390 21.66 -20.78 11.71
C SER A 390 22.61 -19.62 11.93
N ILE A 391 22.08 -18.42 12.11
CA ILE A 391 22.88 -17.19 12.28
C ILE A 391 22.75 -16.69 13.71
N ASN A 392 23.82 -16.11 14.26
CA ASN A 392 23.84 -15.55 15.62
C ASN A 392 23.51 -16.61 16.70
N THR A 393 23.85 -17.87 16.46
CA THR A 393 23.69 -18.96 17.43
C THR A 393 25.00 -19.25 18.14
N THR A 394 24.93 -19.74 19.38
CA THR A 394 26.08 -20.33 20.06
C THR A 394 26.29 -21.78 19.60
N GLU A 395 27.51 -22.30 19.80
CA GLU A 395 27.83 -23.70 19.47
C GLU A 395 26.94 -24.67 20.26
N ASP A 396 26.76 -24.42 21.56
CA ASP A 396 25.93 -25.25 22.42
C ASP A 396 24.47 -25.29 21.97
N ALA A 397 23.86 -24.12 21.67
CA ALA A 397 22.47 -24.06 21.21
C ALA A 397 22.30 -24.70 19.82
N PHE A 398 23.31 -24.56 18.95
CA PHE A 398 23.33 -25.20 17.64
C PHE A 398 23.38 -26.73 17.76
N ASN A 399 24.27 -27.25 18.61
CA ASN A 399 24.39 -28.68 18.87
C ASN A 399 23.13 -29.25 19.54
N GLU A 400 22.52 -28.53 20.48
CA GLU A 400 21.27 -28.95 21.12
C GLU A 400 20.12 -29.10 20.09
N LYS A 401 20.02 -28.19 19.10
CA LYS A 401 19.05 -28.32 18.01
C LYS A 401 19.35 -29.55 17.13
N ILE A 402 20.61 -29.83 16.84
CA ILE A 402 21.00 -31.03 16.07
C ILE A 402 20.64 -32.31 16.82
N ASP A 403 20.92 -32.37 18.12
CA ASP A 403 20.59 -33.53 18.95
C ASP A 403 19.07 -33.76 19.01
N LYS A 404 18.28 -32.70 19.20
CA LYS A 404 16.81 -32.76 19.13
C LYS A 404 16.31 -33.26 17.78
N LEU A 405 16.94 -32.84 16.69
CA LEU A 405 16.57 -33.33 15.36
C LEU A 405 16.90 -34.82 15.24
N ARG A 406 18.11 -35.25 15.64
CA ARG A 406 18.51 -36.66 15.63
C ARG A 406 17.57 -37.53 16.47
N GLU A 407 17.16 -37.09 17.66
CA GLU A 407 16.19 -37.82 18.49
C GLU A 407 14.86 -38.07 17.77
N LYS A 408 14.39 -37.11 16.96
CA LYS A 408 13.15 -37.24 16.19
C LYS A 408 13.30 -38.09 14.92
N THR A 409 14.50 -38.24 14.39
CA THR A 409 14.74 -38.83 13.05
C THR A 409 15.67 -40.03 13.05
N THR A 410 16.06 -40.55 14.21
CA THR A 410 16.88 -41.77 14.31
C THR A 410 16.01 -43.01 14.10
N TYR A 411 16.51 -43.98 13.34
CA TYR A 411 15.81 -45.26 13.14
C TYR A 411 15.49 -45.92 14.49
N PRO A 412 14.25 -46.44 14.72
CA PRO A 412 13.20 -46.75 13.74
C PRO A 412 12.12 -45.66 13.57
N ALA A 413 12.48 -44.37 13.65
CA ALA A 413 11.54 -43.29 13.32
C ALA A 413 10.94 -43.44 11.91
N GLU A 414 9.73 -42.92 11.73
CA GLU A 414 9.01 -42.93 10.44
C GLU A 414 9.78 -42.20 9.34
N ILE A 415 10.45 -41.10 9.71
CA ILE A 415 11.33 -40.33 8.83
C ILE A 415 12.75 -40.44 9.37
N THR A 416 13.64 -41.03 8.59
CA THR A 416 15.07 -41.11 8.92
C THR A 416 15.89 -40.18 8.05
N MET A 417 16.87 -39.51 8.66
CA MET A 417 17.70 -38.52 7.99
C MET A 417 19.18 -38.76 8.27
N SER A 418 20.02 -38.54 7.26
CA SER A 418 21.46 -38.42 7.42
C SER A 418 21.82 -36.95 7.62
N ILE A 419 22.56 -36.64 8.67
CA ILE A 419 22.79 -35.26 9.13
C ILE A 419 24.28 -34.99 9.25
N GLY A 420 24.74 -33.92 8.61
CA GLY A 420 26.09 -33.37 8.76
C GLY A 420 26.03 -31.91 9.11
N SER A 421 26.88 -31.47 10.03
CA SER A 421 26.89 -30.09 10.49
C SER A 421 28.29 -29.51 10.59
N HIS A 422 28.38 -28.19 10.55
CA HIS A 422 29.59 -27.43 10.81
C HIS A 422 29.23 -26.13 11.52
N PHE A 423 29.90 -25.85 12.64
CA PHE A 423 29.76 -24.60 13.37
C PHE A 423 31.02 -23.74 13.21
N SER A 424 30.84 -22.43 13.03
CA SER A 424 31.93 -21.47 13.04
C SER A 424 31.71 -20.38 14.07
N SER A 425 32.71 -20.21 14.95
CA SER A 425 32.77 -19.14 15.94
C SER A 425 33.41 -17.85 15.43
N LYS A 426 34.09 -17.88 14.28
CA LYS A 426 34.94 -16.76 13.80
C LYS A 426 34.64 -16.28 12.38
N GLY A 427 33.48 -16.61 11.82
CA GLY A 427 33.06 -16.03 10.54
C GLY A 427 33.99 -16.40 9.38
N ASP A 428 34.29 -17.69 9.23
CA ASP A 428 35.04 -18.24 8.10
C ASP A 428 34.19 -18.28 6.81
N ASP A 429 34.79 -18.74 5.71
CA ASP A 429 34.11 -18.83 4.41
C ASP A 429 32.95 -19.84 4.49
N ILE A 430 31.72 -19.34 4.37
CA ILE A 430 30.50 -20.16 4.39
C ILE A 430 30.54 -21.29 3.35
N ARG A 431 31.18 -21.09 2.19
CA ARG A 431 31.29 -22.15 1.18
C ARG A 431 32.16 -23.31 1.67
N LEU A 432 33.17 -23.02 2.48
CA LEU A 432 33.99 -24.05 3.13
C LEU A 432 33.21 -24.76 4.25
N ALA A 433 32.46 -24.01 5.07
CA ALA A 433 31.59 -24.57 6.10
C ALA A 433 30.53 -25.52 5.51
N MET A 434 29.85 -25.08 4.43
CA MET A 434 28.91 -25.91 3.67
C MET A 434 29.55 -27.20 3.17
N ARG A 435 30.75 -27.11 2.58
CA ARG A 435 31.50 -28.29 2.12
C ARG A 435 31.83 -29.25 3.26
N ASN A 436 32.19 -28.74 4.44
CA ASN A 436 32.50 -29.58 5.59
C ASN A 436 31.25 -30.27 6.14
N ALA A 437 30.12 -29.57 6.21
CA ALA A 437 28.83 -30.12 6.63
C ALA A 437 28.33 -31.20 5.66
N ASP A 438 28.43 -30.98 4.34
CA ASP A 438 28.11 -31.96 3.30
C ASP A 438 28.96 -33.25 3.43
N LEU A 439 30.28 -33.09 3.62
CA LEU A 439 31.17 -34.24 3.85
C LEU A 439 30.82 -35.02 5.12
N ALA A 440 30.36 -34.35 6.18
CA ALA A 440 29.91 -35.01 7.40
C ALA A 440 28.60 -35.77 7.17
N MET A 441 27.65 -35.16 6.44
CA MET A 441 26.36 -35.78 6.10
C MET A 441 26.56 -37.02 5.24
N TYR A 442 27.48 -36.97 4.28
CA TYR A 442 27.77 -38.11 3.42
C TYR A 442 28.35 -39.30 4.21
N LYS A 443 29.18 -39.04 5.24
CA LYS A 443 29.69 -40.10 6.14
C LYS A 443 28.58 -40.74 6.97
N ASP A 444 27.71 -39.91 7.54
CA ASP A 444 26.52 -40.34 8.31
C ASP A 444 25.61 -41.21 7.42
N LYS A 445 25.41 -40.81 6.16
CA LYS A 445 24.66 -41.57 5.13
C LYS A 445 25.30 -42.92 4.81
N GLU A 446 26.63 -42.97 4.65
CA GLU A 446 27.33 -44.23 4.42
C GLU A 446 27.22 -45.20 5.60
N GLU A 447 27.25 -44.70 6.84
CA GLU A 447 27.08 -45.49 8.05
C GLU A 447 25.66 -46.04 8.15
N PHE A 448 24.64 -45.20 7.95
CA PHE A 448 23.24 -45.61 7.93
C PHE A 448 22.98 -46.76 6.94
N TYR A 449 23.45 -46.66 5.69
CA TYR A 449 23.23 -47.71 4.68
C TYR A 449 24.13 -48.95 4.86
N LYS A 450 25.14 -48.92 5.73
CA LYS A 450 25.86 -50.13 6.16
C LYS A 450 25.03 -50.92 7.16
N GLU A 451 24.34 -50.22 8.07
CA GLU A 451 23.47 -50.83 9.07
C GLU A 451 22.11 -51.26 8.49
N HIS A 452 21.61 -50.52 7.50
CA HIS A 452 20.29 -50.72 6.88
C HIS A 452 20.38 -50.91 5.34
N PRO A 453 21.07 -51.95 4.84
CA PRO A 453 21.26 -52.18 3.41
C PRO A 453 19.96 -52.44 2.65
N GLU A 454 18.90 -52.90 3.31
CA GLU A 454 17.56 -53.16 2.74
C GLU A 454 16.84 -51.89 2.28
N LEU A 455 17.17 -50.74 2.88
CA LEU A 455 16.62 -49.43 2.50
C LEU A 455 17.37 -48.81 1.31
N LYS A 456 18.52 -49.39 0.94
CA LYS A 456 19.28 -48.98 -0.25
C LYS A 456 18.58 -49.51 -1.50
N SER A 457 18.07 -48.63 -2.35
CA SER A 457 17.37 -49.01 -3.60
C SER A 457 18.20 -50.05 -4.37
N ARG A 458 17.65 -51.24 -4.60
CA ARG A 458 18.24 -52.19 -5.56
C ARG A 458 18.16 -51.56 -6.94
N LYS A 459 19.32 -51.32 -7.59
CA LYS A 459 19.33 -51.08 -9.04
C LYS A 459 18.63 -52.27 -9.69
N ILE A 460 17.46 -52.04 -10.29
CA ILE A 460 16.89 -52.95 -11.29
C ILE A 460 17.68 -52.74 -12.58
#